data_AF-X1BSH8-F1
#
_entry.id   AF-X1BSH8-F1
#
_cell.length_a   1.000
_cell.length_b   1.000
_cell.length_c   1.000
_cell.angle_alpha   90.00
_cell.angle_beta   90.00
_cell.angle_gamma   90.00
#
_symmetry.space_group_name_H-M   'P 1'
#
loop_
_entity.id
_entity.type
_entity.pdbx_description
1 polymer ?
#
loop_
_entity_poly.entity_id
_entity_poly.type
_entity_poly.pdbx_seq_one_letter_code
_entity_poly.pdbx_strand_id
1 'polypeptide(L)' 'PTWHNCLVGCLHCQKVCPANKKVINWTEPGPTFSEEETKLILSGKNIDQLSEETRKKIEEHDLLDYFEVIPRNLGVLL' A
#
# COMPACT_ATOMS: atom_id res chain seq x y z
N PRO A 1 -9.96 7.66 12.42
CA PRO A 1 -11.09 7.11 11.62
C PRO A 1 -10.99 7.36 10.11
N THR A 2 -10.49 8.51 9.63
CA THR A 2 -10.51 8.86 8.18
C THR A 2 -9.32 8.34 7.35
N TRP A 3 -8.27 7.82 8.00
CA TRP A 3 -7.07 7.30 7.32
C TRP A 3 -7.21 5.86 6.82
N HIS A 4 -8.38 5.25 6.96
CA HIS A 4 -8.59 3.83 6.64
C HIS A 4 -8.91 3.60 5.15
N ASN A 5 -9.06 4.69 4.37
CA ASN A 5 -9.34 4.66 2.94
C ASN A 5 -8.06 4.72 2.09
N CYS A 6 -6.91 4.42 2.67
CA CYS A 6 -5.61 4.42 2.00
C CYS A 6 -4.72 3.35 2.61
N LEU A 7 -3.85 2.76 1.78
CA LEU A 7 -2.98 1.68 2.21
C LEU A 7 -1.91 2.17 3.21
N VAL A 8 -1.35 3.35 2.96
CA VAL A 8 -0.35 4.01 3.81
C VAL A 8 -0.63 5.51 3.84
N GLY A 9 -0.74 6.07 5.04
CA GLY A 9 -0.98 7.51 5.23
C GLY A 9 -2.35 8.00 4.74
N CYS A 10 -2.47 9.30 4.49
CA CYS A 10 -3.67 9.92 3.96
C CYS A 10 -3.30 10.95 2.89
N LEU A 11 -3.87 10.83 1.69
CA LEU A 11 -3.58 11.74 0.58
C LEU A 11 -4.49 12.99 0.57
N HIS A 12 -5.31 13.20 1.61
CA HIS A 12 -6.26 14.31 1.63
C HIS A 12 -5.58 15.68 1.60
N CYS A 13 -4.46 15.85 2.30
CA CYS A 13 -3.70 17.10 2.29
C CYS A 13 -3.08 17.42 0.91
N GLN A 14 -2.74 16.39 0.13
CA GLN A 14 -2.19 16.57 -1.22
C GLN A 14 -3.21 17.20 -2.17
N LYS A 15 -4.52 16.93 -1.98
CA LYS A 15 -5.61 17.46 -2.81
C LYS A 15 -5.75 18.98 -2.74
N VAL A 16 -5.42 19.58 -1.60
CA VAL A 16 -5.52 21.04 -1.38
C VAL A 16 -4.18 21.76 -1.52
N CYS A 17 -3.07 21.01 -1.61
CA CYS A 17 -1.72 21.58 -1.65
C CYS A 17 -1.50 22.41 -2.94
N PRO A 18 -1.19 23.72 -2.86
CA PRO A 18 -0.94 24.54 -4.04
C PRO A 18 0.22 24.05 -4.90
N ALA A 19 1.25 23.45 -4.29
CA ALA A 19 2.40 22.89 -5.01
C ALA A 19 2.01 21.69 -5.87
N ASN A 20 0.97 20.93 -5.49
CA ASN A 20 0.56 19.71 -6.19
C ASN A 20 -0.47 19.98 -7.30
N LYS A 21 -0.95 21.21 -7.48
CA LYS A 21 -2.02 21.54 -8.45
C LYS A 21 -1.77 21.02 -9.86
N LYS A 22 -0.50 21.00 -10.31
CA LYS A 22 -0.11 20.55 -11.65
C LYS A 22 0.08 19.03 -11.78
N VAL A 23 0.19 18.32 -10.65
CA VAL A 23 0.57 16.90 -10.59
C VAL A 23 -0.42 16.05 -9.79
N ILE A 24 -1.57 16.60 -9.41
CA ILE A 24 -2.54 15.91 -8.54
C ILE A 24 -3.10 14.62 -9.17
N ASN A 25 -3.05 14.52 -10.50
CA ASN A 25 -3.48 13.34 -11.26
C ASN A 25 -2.29 12.50 -11.76
N TRP A 26 -1.08 12.78 -11.31
CA TRP A 26 0.11 12.03 -11.71
C TRP A 26 0.20 10.76 -10.85
N THR A 27 -0.57 9.76 -11.25
CA THR A 27 -0.69 8.49 -10.54
C THR A 27 -0.34 7.34 -11.47
N GLU A 28 0.33 6.34 -10.94
CA GLU A 28 0.61 5.09 -11.64
C GLU A 28 -0.15 3.93 -10.97
N PRO A 29 -0.60 2.93 -11.74
CA PRO A 29 -1.18 1.72 -11.16
C PRO A 29 -0.15 1.02 -10.26
N GLY A 30 -0.60 0.56 -9.09
CA GLY A 30 0.22 -0.27 -8.22
C GLY A 30 0.32 -1.72 -8.71
N PRO A 31 1.02 -2.59 -7.97
CA PRO A 31 1.17 -3.98 -8.32
C PRO A 31 -0.16 -4.72 -8.15
N THR A 32 -0.37 -5.74 -8.98
CA THR A 32 -1.47 -6.71 -8.77
C THR A 32 -0.95 -7.91 -7.99
N PHE A 33 -1.68 -8.30 -6.95
CA PHE A 33 -1.41 -9.48 -6.15
C PHE A 33 -2.45 -10.56 -6.41
N SER A 34 -2.04 -11.83 -6.37
CA SER A 34 -2.99 -12.95 -6.37
C SER A 34 -3.80 -12.98 -5.08
N GLU A 35 -4.85 -13.81 -5.05
CA GLU A 35 -5.65 -14.02 -3.83
C GLU A 35 -4.78 -14.62 -2.70
N GLU A 36 -3.88 -15.55 -3.03
CA GLU A 36 -2.94 -16.17 -2.09
C GLU A 36 -1.93 -15.14 -1.56
N GLU A 37 -1.34 -14.32 -2.43
CA GLU A 37 -0.45 -13.23 -2.01
C GLU A 37 -1.19 -12.27 -1.06
N THR A 38 -2.42 -11.88 -1.42
CA THR A 38 -3.27 -11.01 -0.61
C THR A 38 -3.56 -11.61 0.76
N LYS A 39 -3.92 -12.90 0.84
CA LYS A 39 -4.15 -13.62 2.10
C LYS A 39 -2.90 -13.65 2.98
N LEU A 40 -1.73 -13.89 2.39
CA LEU A 40 -0.46 -13.90 3.12
C LEU A 40 -0.12 -12.50 3.65
N ILE A 41 -0.31 -11.45 2.86
CA ILE A 41 -0.13 -10.06 3.30
C ILE A 41 -1.10 -9.74 4.45
N LEU A 42 -2.39 -10.05 4.32
CA LEU A 42 -3.40 -9.83 5.36
C LEU A 42 -3.13 -10.59 6.66
N SER A 43 -2.42 -11.72 6.59
CA SER A 43 -2.09 -12.51 7.79
C SER A 43 -1.12 -11.79 8.74
N GLY A 44 -0.50 -10.69 8.33
CA GLY A 44 0.43 -9.92 9.16
C GLY A 44 1.72 -10.66 9.50
N LYS A 45 2.05 -11.69 8.72
CA LYS A 45 3.31 -12.41 8.81
C LYS A 45 4.49 -11.49 8.55
N ASN A 46 5.67 -11.85 9.05
CA ASN A 46 6.89 -11.12 8.73
C ASN A 46 7.17 -11.20 7.21
N ILE A 47 7.68 -10.12 6.61
CA ILE A 47 7.98 -10.04 5.17
C ILE A 47 8.94 -11.13 4.68
N ASP A 48 9.85 -11.60 5.55
CA ASP A 48 10.78 -12.69 5.28
C ASP A 48 10.08 -14.05 5.06
N GLN A 49 8.80 -14.15 5.45
CA GLN A 49 7.98 -15.35 5.25
C GLN A 49 7.21 -15.35 3.92
N LEU A 50 7.24 -14.24 3.17
CA LEU A 50 6.64 -14.18 1.84
C LEU A 50 7.52 -14.86 0.79
N SER A 51 6.99 -15.05 -0.42
CA SER A 51 7.82 -15.47 -1.54
C SER A 51 8.79 -14.35 -1.94
N GLU A 52 9.91 -14.71 -2.59
CA GLU A 52 10.83 -13.71 -3.14
C GLU A 52 10.15 -12.81 -4.17
N GLU A 53 9.29 -13.38 -5.02
CA GLU A 53 8.52 -12.63 -6.01
C GLU A 53 7.60 -11.59 -5.34
N THR A 54 6.85 -12.00 -4.31
CA THR A 54 5.94 -11.09 -3.58
C THR A 54 6.71 -10.01 -2.84
N ARG A 55 7.85 -10.34 -2.20
CA ARG A 55 8.72 -9.35 -1.58
C ARG A 55 9.22 -8.31 -2.57
N LYS A 56 9.69 -8.76 -3.73
CA LYS A 56 10.19 -7.88 -4.78
C LYS A 56 9.09 -6.94 -5.29
N LYS A 57 7.86 -7.43 -5.50
CA LYS A 57 6.71 -6.56 -5.85
C LYS A 57 6.46 -5.48 -4.80
N ILE A 58 6.55 -5.81 -3.52
CA ILE A 58 6.37 -4.87 -2.40
C ILE A 58 7.50 -3.83 -2.39
N GLU A 59 8.74 -4.28 -2.56
CA GLU A 59 9.94 -3.41 -2.58
C GLU A 59 9.94 -2.45 -3.76
N GLU A 60 9.64 -2.92 -4.97
CA GLU A 60 9.57 -2.11 -6.19
C GLU A 60 8.52 -0.98 -6.15
N HIS A 61 7.60 -1.02 -5.18
CA HIS A 61 6.54 -0.01 -4.98
C HIS A 61 6.67 0.74 -3.66
N ASP A 62 7.87 0.75 -3.04
CA ASP A 62 8.19 1.47 -1.81
C ASP A 62 7.27 1.12 -0.61
N LEU A 63 6.75 -0.11 -0.59
CA LEU A 63 5.84 -0.59 0.46
C LEU A 63 6.57 -1.33 1.59
N LEU A 64 7.87 -1.59 1.43
CA LEU A 64 8.67 -2.40 2.36
C LEU A 64 8.68 -1.82 3.78
N ASP A 65 8.99 -0.53 3.91
CA ASP A 65 9.07 0.18 5.20
C ASP A 65 7.72 0.33 5.90
N TYR A 66 6.62 0.12 5.16
CA TYR A 66 5.25 0.24 5.68
C TYR A 66 4.60 -1.13 5.88
N PHE A 67 5.32 -2.22 5.65
CA PHE A 67 4.72 -3.55 5.61
C PHE A 67 4.01 -3.93 6.91
N GLU A 68 4.49 -3.45 8.06
CA GLU A 68 3.85 -3.70 9.36
C GLU A 68 2.43 -3.12 9.50
N VAL A 69 2.09 -2.06 8.76
CA VAL A 69 0.77 -1.41 8.84
C VAL A 69 -0.17 -1.81 7.71
N ILE A 70 0.37 -2.36 6.62
CA ILE A 70 -0.39 -2.78 5.43
C ILE A 70 -1.52 -3.77 5.77
N PRO A 71 -1.29 -4.87 6.53
CA PRO A 71 -2.33 -5.88 6.79
C PRO A 71 -3.59 -5.25 7.43
N ARG A 72 -3.38 -4.38 8.42
CA ARG A 72 -4.47 -3.72 9.16
C ARG A 72 -5.23 -2.72 8.29
N ASN A 73 -4.55 -1.97 7.42
CA ASN A 73 -5.22 -0.99 6.55
C ASN A 73 -5.92 -1.68 5.37
N LEU A 74 -5.26 -2.66 4.74
CA LEU A 74 -5.83 -3.43 3.63
C LEU A 74 -7.09 -4.19 4.06
N GLY A 75 -7.12 -4.76 5.27
CA GLY A 75 -8.29 -5.46 5.80
C GLY A 75 -9.53 -4.58 6.03
N VAL A 76 -9.41 -3.25 5.96
CA VAL A 76 -10.56 -2.32 6.00
C VAL A 76 -11.00 -1.89 4.60
N LEU A 77 -10.13 -2.06 3.59
CA LEU A 77 -10.38 -1.69 2.19
C LEU A 77 -11.04 -2.82 1.38
N LEU A 78 -10.95 -4.06 1.86
CA LEU A 78 -11.57 -5.26 1.30
C LEU A 78 -12.87 -5.58 2.04
#